data_AF-A0A7Y1F3B9-F1
#
_entry.id   AF-A0A7Y1F3B9-F1
#
_cell.length_a   1.000
_cell.length_b   1.000
_cell.length_c   1.000
_cell.angle_alpha   90.00
_cell.angle_beta   90.00
_cell.angle_gamma   90.00
#
_symmetry.space_group_name_H-M   'P 1'
#
loop_
_entity.id
_entity.type
_entity.pdbx_description
1 polymer ?
#
loop_
_entity_poly.entity_id
_entity_poly.type
_entity_poly.pdbx_seq_one_letter_code
_entity_poly.pdbx_strand_id
1 'polypeptide(L)'
;MSNINGVSNSPVVTVPRASAPSITPAPTNHLKTSTSEGLVFLLRTSFEKFSDPSEPGVISRESLAKKAYSPEGNSDSIYESQLAREVLERNRLFEQLDGFGEHKQDGKITQESLGAFEAKENGRFSTMNDKDIGRYFFDNFNDFRYLDPLSESYREELGVPTLESAATSSTSGSEKKMFARELLGRPELLEQLGLGYRSARVTRGDVEQALPTIK
;
A
#
# COMPACT_ATOMS: atom_id res chain seq x y z
N MET A 1 84.44 -35.56 17.53
CA MET A 1 83.45 -36.56 17.08
C MET A 1 82.10 -36.21 17.72
N SER A 2 81.12 -35.95 16.86
CA SER A 2 79.67 -36.08 17.04
C SER A 2 78.89 -35.21 18.04
N ASN A 3 78.10 -34.30 17.44
CA ASN A 3 76.72 -33.89 17.75
C ASN A 3 75.87 -35.06 18.32
N ILE A 4 74.72 -34.87 19.00
CA ILE A 4 73.49 -34.18 18.58
C ILE A 4 72.57 -33.94 19.79
N ASN A 5 72.06 -32.70 19.91
CA ASN A 5 70.97 -32.31 20.80
C ASN A 5 69.67 -33.06 20.46
N GLY A 6 69.02 -33.61 21.48
CA GLY A 6 67.68 -34.16 21.37
C GLY A 6 66.64 -33.05 21.25
N VAL A 7 65.89 -33.05 20.14
CA VAL A 7 64.66 -32.27 19.98
C VAL A 7 63.49 -33.25 20.02
N SER A 8 62.63 -33.08 21.02
CA SER A 8 61.44 -33.89 21.24
C SER A 8 60.37 -33.58 20.19
N ASN A 9 60.01 -34.59 19.41
CA ASN A 9 58.84 -34.57 18.52
C ASN A 9 57.55 -34.49 19.36
N SER A 10 56.77 -33.42 19.18
CA SER A 10 55.35 -33.39 19.58
C SER A 10 54.49 -33.59 18.33
N PRO A 11 53.43 -34.42 18.38
CA PRO A 11 52.57 -34.67 17.23
C PRO A 11 51.72 -33.44 16.90
N VAL A 12 51.56 -33.18 15.60
CA VAL A 12 50.62 -32.19 15.07
C VAL A 12 49.20 -32.59 15.48
N VAL A 13 48.61 -31.84 16.40
CA VAL A 13 47.18 -31.91 16.70
C VAL A 13 46.46 -31.17 15.59
N THR A 14 45.92 -31.92 14.62
CA THR A 14 44.99 -31.40 13.63
C THR A 14 43.70 -31.01 14.36
N VAL A 15 43.48 -29.71 14.57
CA VAL A 15 42.21 -29.19 15.07
C VAL A 15 41.13 -29.46 14.02
N PRO A 16 40.01 -30.12 14.33
CA PRO A 16 38.91 -30.24 13.39
C PRO A 16 38.35 -28.85 13.12
N ARG A 17 38.37 -28.44 11.84
CA ARG A 17 37.75 -27.21 11.35
C ARG A 17 36.28 -27.24 11.73
N ALA A 18 35.84 -26.32 12.59
CA ALA A 18 34.44 -26.11 12.87
C ALA A 18 33.68 -25.96 11.54
N SER A 19 32.68 -26.81 11.31
CA SER A 19 31.76 -26.69 10.18
C SER A 19 31.20 -25.28 10.19
N ALA A 20 31.41 -24.56 9.08
CA ALA A 20 30.79 -23.25 8.87
C ALA A 20 29.27 -23.37 9.09
N PRO A 21 28.61 -22.38 9.71
CA PRO A 21 27.16 -22.39 9.84
C PRO A 21 26.57 -22.56 8.45
N SER A 22 25.73 -23.59 8.28
CA SER A 22 24.91 -23.74 7.09
C SER A 22 24.11 -22.46 6.94
N ILE A 23 24.44 -21.64 5.94
CA ILE A 23 23.61 -20.51 5.56
C ILE A 23 22.36 -21.14 4.93
N THR A 24 21.38 -21.48 5.76
CA THR A 24 20.05 -21.81 5.27
C THR A 24 19.58 -20.58 4.49
N PRO A 25 19.28 -20.66 3.18
CA PRO A 25 18.71 -19.53 2.48
C PRO A 25 17.46 -19.11 3.24
N ALA A 26 17.31 -17.80 3.47
CA ALA A 26 16.12 -17.26 4.13
C ALA A 26 14.87 -17.88 3.48
N PRO A 27 13.88 -18.34 4.27
CA PRO A 27 12.71 -18.99 3.74
C PRO A 27 12.08 -18.09 2.67
N THR A 28 11.87 -18.63 1.47
CA THR A 28 11.30 -17.90 0.35
C THR A 28 10.00 -17.21 0.80
N ASN A 29 9.95 -15.89 0.69
CA ASN A 29 8.72 -15.15 0.98
C ASN A 29 7.79 -15.26 -0.22
N HIS A 30 6.84 -16.20 -0.14
CA HIS A 30 5.88 -16.50 -1.20
C HIS A 30 4.81 -15.41 -1.35
N LEU A 31 4.70 -14.48 -0.40
CA LEU A 31 3.72 -13.39 -0.40
C LEU A 31 4.26 -12.11 -1.08
N LYS A 32 5.55 -12.07 -1.39
CA LYS A 32 6.21 -10.90 -1.99
C LYS A 32 5.61 -10.51 -3.35
N THR A 33 5.00 -11.46 -4.07
CA THR A 33 4.32 -11.22 -5.35
C THR A 33 2.81 -11.02 -5.21
N SER A 34 2.23 -11.23 -4.03
CA SER A 34 0.79 -11.02 -3.78
C SER A 34 0.41 -9.54 -3.98
N THR A 35 -0.81 -9.26 -4.42
CA THR A 35 -1.33 -7.88 -4.48
C THR A 35 -1.76 -7.41 -3.10
N SER A 36 -2.00 -6.11 -2.92
CA SER A 36 -2.55 -5.58 -1.66
C SER A 36 -3.90 -6.22 -1.32
N GLU A 37 -4.76 -6.45 -2.31
CA GLU A 37 -6.04 -7.14 -2.15
C GLU A 37 -5.83 -8.59 -1.70
N GLY A 38 -4.85 -9.29 -2.28
CA GLY A 38 -4.49 -10.65 -1.86
C GLY A 38 -3.99 -10.67 -0.41
N LEU A 39 -3.14 -9.72 -0.02
CA LEU A 39 -2.65 -9.60 1.36
C LEU A 39 -3.79 -9.27 2.34
N VAL A 40 -4.72 -8.40 1.96
CA VAL A 40 -5.89 -8.02 2.78
C VAL A 40 -6.86 -9.18 2.95
N PHE A 41 -7.13 -9.93 1.88
CA PHE A 41 -7.95 -11.14 1.96
C PHE A 41 -7.38 -12.15 2.96
N LEU A 42 -6.06 -12.36 2.91
CA LEU A 42 -5.35 -13.28 3.81
C LEU A 42 -5.37 -12.77 5.27
N LEU A 43 -5.13 -11.47 5.46
CA LEU A 43 -5.20 -10.81 6.76
C LEU A 43 -6.61 -10.92 7.36
N ARG A 44 -7.65 -10.67 6.56
CA ARG A 44 -9.06 -10.79 6.96
C ARG A 44 -9.43 -12.22 7.34
N THR A 45 -9.02 -13.19 6.54
CA THR A 45 -9.29 -14.62 6.79
C THR A 45 -8.64 -15.11 8.08
N SER A 46 -7.55 -14.48 8.50
CA SER A 46 -6.77 -14.84 9.68
C SER A 46 -6.80 -13.77 10.77
N PHE A 47 -7.80 -12.87 10.77
CA PHE A 47 -7.80 -11.63 11.55
C PHE A 47 -7.50 -11.82 13.05
N GLU A 48 -8.18 -12.78 13.67
CA GLU A 48 -8.03 -13.07 15.11
C GLU A 48 -6.59 -13.46 15.48
N LYS A 49 -5.83 -14.04 14.54
CA LYS A 49 -4.43 -14.44 14.78
C LYS A 49 -3.47 -13.26 14.83
N PHE A 50 -3.85 -12.15 14.21
CA PHE A 50 -3.08 -10.91 14.16
C PHE A 50 -3.61 -9.86 15.15
N SER A 51 -4.76 -10.13 15.77
CA SER A 51 -5.37 -9.22 16.74
C SER A 51 -4.56 -9.17 18.02
N ASP A 52 -4.56 -8.01 18.68
CA ASP A 52 -3.92 -7.87 19.98
C ASP A 52 -4.72 -8.64 21.05
N PRO A 53 -4.13 -9.59 21.80
CA PRO A 53 -4.85 -10.28 22.87
C PRO A 53 -5.33 -9.34 23.98
N SER A 54 -4.66 -8.19 24.17
CA SER A 54 -5.04 -7.16 25.15
C SER A 54 -6.13 -6.21 24.63
N GLU A 55 -6.35 -6.19 23.32
CA GLU A 55 -7.43 -5.45 22.67
C GLU A 55 -8.08 -6.31 21.57
N PRO A 56 -8.95 -7.26 21.94
CA PRO A 56 -9.58 -8.17 20.97
C PRO A 56 -10.39 -7.39 19.92
N GLY A 57 -10.36 -7.86 18.67
CA GLY A 57 -11.09 -7.24 17.57
C GLY A 57 -10.34 -6.13 16.83
N VAL A 58 -9.10 -5.81 17.23
CA VAL A 58 -8.24 -4.88 16.49
C VAL A 58 -6.87 -5.48 16.22
N ILE A 59 -6.34 -5.19 15.03
CA ILE A 59 -4.94 -5.43 14.66
C ILE A 59 -4.19 -4.11 14.82
N SER A 60 -3.22 -4.08 15.72
CA SER A 60 -2.37 -2.91 15.94
C SER A 60 -1.04 -3.06 15.21
N ARG A 61 -0.31 -1.95 15.04
CA ARG A 61 1.06 -2.00 14.51
C ARG A 61 1.97 -2.87 15.39
N GLU A 62 1.72 -2.86 16.69
CA GLU A 62 2.46 -3.66 17.67
C GLU A 62 2.14 -5.16 17.53
N SER A 63 0.87 -5.54 17.38
CA SER A 63 0.48 -6.95 17.22
C SER A 63 1.06 -7.55 15.94
N LEU A 64 1.06 -6.78 14.84
CA LEU A 64 1.75 -7.16 13.61
C LEU A 64 3.26 -7.25 13.79
N ALA A 65 3.89 -6.29 14.46
CA ALA A 65 5.34 -6.31 14.68
C ALA A 65 5.77 -7.53 15.50
N LYS A 66 4.99 -7.90 16.52
CA LYS A 66 5.18 -9.13 17.29
C LYS A 66 5.13 -10.37 16.40
N LYS A 67 4.18 -10.47 15.46
CA LYS A 67 4.11 -11.59 14.50
C LYS A 67 5.24 -11.57 13.48
N ALA A 68 5.57 -10.40 12.98
CA ALA A 68 6.60 -10.19 11.96
C ALA A 68 8.00 -10.54 12.46
N TYR A 69 8.33 -10.20 13.70
CA TYR A 69 9.71 -10.24 14.20
C TYR A 69 9.88 -11.04 15.51
N SER A 70 8.95 -11.95 15.82
CA SER A 70 9.11 -12.83 16.98
C SER A 70 10.42 -13.65 16.90
N PRO A 71 11.12 -13.85 18.02
CA PRO A 71 12.31 -14.70 18.07
C PRO A 71 11.99 -16.14 17.66
N GLU A 72 12.94 -16.80 17.01
CA GLU A 72 12.82 -18.21 16.60
C GLU A 72 12.50 -19.10 17.83
N GLY A 73 11.37 -19.82 17.77
CA GLY A 73 10.89 -20.68 18.85
C GLY A 73 9.51 -20.33 19.39
N ASN A 74 8.97 -19.15 19.07
CA ASN A 74 7.54 -18.88 19.24
C ASN A 74 6.74 -19.62 18.16
N SER A 75 5.59 -20.17 18.53
CA SER A 75 4.72 -21.02 17.72
C SER A 75 4.05 -20.34 16.51
N ASP A 76 4.57 -19.19 16.07
CA ASP A 76 4.00 -18.43 14.97
C ASP A 76 4.38 -19.08 13.65
N SER A 77 3.41 -19.24 12.76
CA SER A 77 3.66 -19.84 11.45
C SER A 77 4.59 -18.93 10.64
N ILE A 78 5.56 -19.51 9.92
CA ILE A 78 6.41 -18.77 8.97
C ILE A 78 5.55 -17.91 8.03
N TYR A 79 4.39 -18.43 7.64
CA TYR A 79 3.42 -17.73 6.82
C TYR A 79 2.85 -16.48 7.50
N GLU A 80 2.51 -16.57 8.78
CA GLU A 80 1.94 -15.45 9.55
C GLU A 80 2.98 -14.35 9.74
N SER A 81 4.23 -14.71 10.02
CA SER A 81 5.34 -13.75 10.08
C SER A 81 5.59 -13.06 8.74
N GLN A 82 5.53 -13.78 7.63
CA GLN A 82 5.67 -13.21 6.29
C GLN A 82 4.51 -12.25 5.97
N LEU A 83 3.26 -12.65 6.26
CA LEU A 83 2.10 -11.80 6.03
C LEU A 83 2.16 -10.51 6.87
N ALA A 84 2.52 -10.61 8.15
CA ALA A 84 2.65 -9.44 9.01
C ALA A 84 3.72 -8.45 8.50
N ARG A 85 4.87 -8.95 8.02
CA ARG A 85 5.91 -8.11 7.40
C ARG A 85 5.40 -7.42 6.14
N GLU A 86 4.75 -8.15 5.25
CA GLU A 86 4.20 -7.56 4.03
C GLU A 86 3.17 -6.46 4.34
N VAL A 87 2.31 -6.65 5.35
CA VAL A 87 1.35 -5.61 5.77
C VAL A 87 2.04 -4.37 6.34
N LEU A 88 3.10 -4.54 7.13
CA LEU A 88 3.83 -3.43 7.76
C LEU A 88 4.75 -2.67 6.80
N GLU A 89 5.42 -3.37 5.88
CA GLU A 89 6.55 -2.82 5.13
C GLU A 89 6.14 -2.39 3.71
N ARG A 90 5.08 -2.97 3.14
CA ARG A 90 4.78 -2.80 1.74
C ARG A 90 3.91 -1.58 1.47
N ASN A 91 4.42 -0.64 0.69
CA ASN A 91 3.64 0.45 0.08
C ASN A 91 2.69 1.18 1.04
N ARG A 92 3.04 1.25 2.33
CA ARG A 92 2.21 1.83 3.39
C ARG A 92 0.84 1.13 3.53
N LEU A 93 0.77 -0.19 3.33
CA LEU A 93 -0.48 -0.96 3.36
C LEU A 93 -1.15 -0.88 4.73
N PHE A 94 -0.40 -0.95 5.82
CA PHE A 94 -0.93 -0.72 7.17
C PHE A 94 -1.63 0.64 7.27
N GLU A 95 -0.96 1.73 6.90
CA GLU A 95 -1.52 3.08 6.97
C GLU A 95 -2.71 3.26 6.01
N GLN A 96 -2.73 2.54 4.89
CA GLN A 96 -3.89 2.50 4.01
C GLN A 96 -5.08 1.83 4.69
N LEU A 97 -4.88 0.71 5.38
CA LEU A 97 -5.95 -0.05 6.06
C LEU A 97 -6.48 0.70 7.28
N ASP A 98 -5.60 1.32 8.06
CA ASP A 98 -5.93 2.24 9.15
C ASP A 98 -6.69 3.49 8.65
N GLY A 99 -6.64 3.79 7.36
CA GLY A 99 -7.45 4.83 6.72
C GLY A 99 -8.92 4.45 6.47
N PHE A 100 -9.35 3.22 6.78
CA PHE A 100 -10.71 2.71 6.54
C PHE A 100 -11.48 2.38 7.83
N GLY A 101 -12.81 2.40 7.73
CA GLY A 101 -13.74 2.15 8.84
C GLY A 101 -14.16 3.42 9.56
N GLU A 102 -14.85 3.25 10.69
CA GLU A 102 -15.36 4.35 11.52
C GLU A 102 -14.23 5.18 12.18
N HIS A 103 -13.17 4.52 12.64
CA HIS A 103 -12.06 5.14 13.37
C HIS A 103 -10.79 5.18 12.51
N LYS A 104 -10.67 6.22 11.69
CA LYS A 104 -9.56 6.37 10.75
C LYS A 104 -8.31 6.93 11.43
N GLN A 105 -7.15 6.38 11.09
CA GLN A 105 -5.82 6.86 11.50
C GLN A 105 -5.60 6.81 13.02
N ASP A 106 -6.22 5.87 13.72
CA ASP A 106 -6.03 5.66 15.15
C ASP A 106 -4.96 4.60 15.45
N GLY A 107 -4.32 4.06 14.40
CA GLY A 107 -3.30 3.03 14.48
C GLY A 107 -3.90 1.62 14.61
N LYS A 108 -5.18 1.44 14.28
CA LYS A 108 -5.89 0.17 14.42
C LYS A 108 -6.56 -0.23 13.12
N ILE A 109 -6.46 -1.52 12.81
CA ILE A 109 -7.18 -2.12 11.69
C ILE A 109 -8.28 -3.01 12.28
N THR A 110 -9.53 -2.71 11.93
CA THR A 110 -10.70 -3.49 12.33
C THR A 110 -11.16 -4.41 11.18
N GLN A 111 -12.06 -5.36 11.46
CA GLN A 111 -12.76 -6.11 10.41
C GLN A 111 -13.52 -5.20 9.44
N GLU A 112 -14.06 -4.08 9.94
CA GLU A 112 -14.70 -3.07 9.11
C GLU A 112 -13.68 -2.38 8.20
N SER A 113 -12.50 -2.02 8.71
CA SER A 113 -11.42 -1.43 7.92
C SER A 113 -11.02 -2.33 6.73
N LEU A 114 -10.91 -3.64 6.96
CA LEU A 114 -10.63 -4.62 5.91
C LEU A 114 -11.80 -4.76 4.93
N GLY A 115 -13.03 -4.85 5.45
CA GLY A 115 -14.22 -4.93 4.61
C GLY A 115 -14.43 -3.70 3.74
N ALA A 116 -14.21 -2.51 4.29
CA ALA A 116 -14.24 -1.26 3.56
C ALA A 116 -13.08 -1.16 2.55
N PHE A 117 -11.90 -1.72 2.87
CA PHE A 117 -10.80 -1.81 1.90
C PHE A 117 -11.15 -2.69 0.69
N GLU A 118 -11.73 -3.86 0.94
CA GLU A 118 -12.14 -4.80 -0.10
C GLU A 118 -13.36 -4.30 -0.88
N ALA A 119 -14.25 -3.57 -0.21
CA ALA A 119 -15.41 -2.93 -0.81
C ALA A 119 -15.07 -1.63 -1.54
N LYS A 120 -13.80 -1.18 -1.56
CA LYS A 120 -13.41 0.08 -2.21
C LYS A 120 -13.79 0.08 -3.69
N GLU A 121 -14.90 0.72 -4.02
CA GLU A 121 -15.26 1.04 -5.40
C GLU A 121 -14.20 1.92 -6.09
N ASN A 122 -13.37 2.62 -5.29
CA ASN A 122 -12.44 3.68 -5.72
C ASN A 122 -10.96 3.47 -5.31
N GLY A 123 -10.57 2.27 -4.85
CA GLY A 123 -9.16 1.96 -4.54
C GLY A 123 -8.49 2.94 -3.55
N ARG A 124 -7.19 3.20 -3.70
CA ARG A 124 -6.42 4.06 -2.77
C ARG A 124 -6.98 5.49 -2.59
N PHE A 125 -7.71 6.01 -3.59
CA PHE A 125 -8.20 7.39 -3.58
C PHE A 125 -9.20 7.65 -2.44
N SER A 126 -9.94 6.63 -2.02
CA SER A 126 -10.85 6.72 -0.87
C SER A 126 -10.16 7.01 0.49
N THR A 127 -8.82 6.86 0.57
CA THR A 127 -8.05 7.26 1.78
C THR A 127 -7.44 8.66 1.70
N MET A 128 -7.43 9.27 0.51
CA MET A 128 -6.76 10.55 0.30
C MET A 128 -7.64 11.68 0.82
N ASN A 129 -7.02 12.70 1.42
CA ASN A 129 -7.73 13.95 1.73
C ASN A 129 -7.98 14.74 0.44
N ASP A 130 -8.78 15.81 0.53
CA ASP A 130 -9.15 16.63 -0.62
C ASP A 130 -7.94 17.28 -1.30
N LYS A 131 -6.93 17.70 -0.54
CA LYS A 131 -5.68 18.27 -1.07
C LYS A 131 -4.93 17.25 -1.93
N ASP A 132 -4.82 16.02 -1.45
CA ASP A 132 -4.15 14.94 -2.15
C ASP A 132 -4.91 14.51 -3.41
N ILE A 133 -6.25 14.48 -3.36
CA ILE A 133 -7.09 14.25 -4.54
C ILE A 133 -6.94 15.38 -5.57
N GLY A 134 -7.00 16.63 -5.12
CA GLY A 134 -6.81 17.81 -5.97
C GLY A 134 -5.42 17.84 -6.61
N ARG A 135 -4.37 17.50 -5.85
CA ARG A 135 -3.01 17.42 -6.36
C ARG A 135 -2.87 16.31 -7.41
N TYR A 136 -3.43 15.13 -7.13
CA TYR A 136 -3.44 14.05 -8.11
C TYR A 136 -4.20 14.45 -9.39
N PHE A 137 -5.32 15.18 -9.26
CA PHE A 137 -6.04 15.69 -10.42
C PHE A 137 -5.18 16.61 -11.28
N PHE A 138 -4.44 17.53 -10.67
CA PHE A 138 -3.54 18.45 -11.36
C PHE A 138 -2.39 17.73 -12.09
N ASP A 139 -1.75 16.79 -11.40
CA ASP A 139 -0.60 16.06 -11.95
C ASP A 139 -1.00 15.16 -13.12
N ASN A 140 -2.21 14.59 -13.09
CA ASN A 140 -2.74 13.67 -14.09
C ASN A 140 -3.82 14.31 -14.98
N PHE A 141 -3.92 15.63 -15.01
CA PHE A 141 -5.03 16.34 -15.66
C PHE A 141 -5.20 15.92 -17.13
N ASN A 142 -4.08 15.82 -17.85
CA ASN A 142 -4.10 15.47 -19.28
C ASN A 142 -4.60 14.04 -19.54
N ASP A 143 -4.51 13.14 -18.57
CA ASP A 143 -4.97 11.75 -18.72
C ASP A 143 -6.49 11.65 -18.81
N PHE A 144 -7.21 12.65 -18.30
CA PHE A 144 -8.67 12.73 -18.37
C PHE A 144 -9.16 13.41 -19.65
N ARG A 145 -8.29 14.04 -20.45
CA ARG A 145 -8.71 14.73 -21.67
C ARG A 145 -9.27 13.75 -22.69
N TYR A 146 -10.41 14.11 -23.27
CA TYR A 146 -10.93 13.44 -24.44
C TYR A 146 -10.13 13.91 -25.65
N LEU A 147 -9.34 13.01 -26.25
CA LEU A 147 -8.76 13.22 -27.56
C LEU A 147 -9.84 12.87 -28.59
N ASP A 148 -10.46 13.87 -29.20
CA ASP A 148 -11.27 13.65 -30.40
C ASP A 148 -10.31 13.42 -31.57
N PRO A 149 -10.21 12.20 -32.14
CA PRO A 149 -9.26 11.90 -33.22
C PRO A 149 -9.53 12.68 -34.50
N LEU A 150 -10.70 13.32 -34.63
CA LEU A 150 -11.14 14.06 -35.81
C LEU A 150 -11.10 15.58 -35.61
N SER A 151 -10.69 16.06 -34.43
CA SER A 151 -10.58 17.48 -34.10
C SER A 151 -9.11 17.90 -34.06
N GLU A 152 -8.71 18.84 -34.93
CA GLU A 152 -7.43 19.56 -34.80
C GLU A 152 -7.39 20.49 -33.58
N SER A 153 -8.54 20.72 -32.93
CA SER A 153 -8.64 21.54 -31.73
C SER A 153 -8.53 20.70 -30.46
N TYR A 154 -7.43 20.92 -29.74
CA TYR A 154 -7.24 20.41 -28.39
C TYR A 154 -8.22 21.15 -27.47
N ARG A 155 -9.22 20.45 -26.90
CA ARG A 155 -9.95 21.04 -25.77
C ARG A 155 -9.03 21.01 -24.56
N GLU A 156 -8.54 22.18 -24.15
CA GLU A 156 -7.72 22.37 -22.95
C GLU A 156 -8.51 22.22 -21.64
N GLU A 157 -9.83 22.20 -21.78
CA GLU A 157 -10.77 22.16 -20.69
C GLU A 157 -11.30 20.75 -20.40
N LEU A 158 -11.48 20.46 -19.12
CA LEU A 158 -12.16 19.29 -18.59
C LEU A 158 -13.43 19.68 -17.86
N GLY A 159 -14.43 18.80 -17.89
CA GLY A 159 -15.66 19.00 -17.14
C GLY A 159 -16.19 17.72 -16.53
N VAL A 160 -17.21 17.87 -15.69
CA VAL A 160 -17.90 16.76 -15.00
C VAL A 160 -18.31 15.63 -15.96
N PRO A 161 -18.87 15.87 -17.17
CA PRO A 161 -19.23 14.78 -18.08
C PRO A 161 -18.03 13.94 -18.55
N THR A 162 -16.84 14.53 -18.62
CA THR A 162 -15.61 13.79 -18.98
C THR A 162 -15.18 12.87 -17.84
N LEU A 163 -15.32 13.33 -16.60
CA LEU A 163 -15.10 12.51 -15.40
C LEU A 163 -16.17 11.40 -15.28
N GLU A 164 -17.45 11.70 -15.51
CA GLU A 164 -18.54 10.71 -15.55
C GLU A 164 -18.26 9.60 -16.58
N SER A 165 -17.78 10.00 -17.77
CA SER A 165 -17.39 9.06 -18.82
C SER A 165 -16.18 8.22 -18.41
N ALA A 166 -15.17 8.83 -17.77
CA ALA A 166 -14.01 8.11 -17.26
C ALA A 166 -14.39 7.10 -16.15
N ALA A 167 -15.35 7.44 -15.29
CA ALA A 167 -15.83 6.59 -14.19
C ALA A 167 -16.59 5.33 -14.65
N THR A 168 -17.24 5.42 -15.82
CA THR A 168 -18.12 4.36 -16.37
C THR A 168 -17.57 3.66 -17.60
N SER A 169 -16.56 4.23 -18.25
CA SER A 169 -15.91 3.68 -19.45
C SER A 169 -15.42 2.25 -19.22
N SER A 170 -15.72 1.34 -20.15
CA SER A 170 -15.19 -0.03 -20.13
C SER A 170 -13.70 -0.08 -20.51
N THR A 171 -13.22 0.88 -21.31
CA THR A 171 -11.87 0.94 -21.88
C THR A 171 -10.85 1.73 -21.05
N SER A 172 -11.29 2.55 -20.08
CA SER A 172 -10.39 3.25 -19.18
C SER A 172 -9.65 2.29 -18.25
N GLY A 173 -8.41 2.61 -17.85
CA GLY A 173 -7.69 1.85 -16.82
C GLY A 173 -8.40 1.90 -15.46
N SER A 174 -8.25 0.84 -14.64
CA SER A 174 -8.92 0.72 -13.33
C SER A 174 -8.67 1.94 -12.44
N GLU A 175 -7.44 2.43 -12.40
CA GLU A 175 -7.03 3.60 -11.63
C GLU A 175 -7.77 4.88 -12.05
N LYS A 176 -7.90 5.12 -13.36
CA LYS A 176 -8.62 6.28 -13.90
C LYS A 176 -10.10 6.25 -13.51
N LYS A 177 -10.74 5.08 -13.55
CA LYS A 177 -12.15 4.92 -13.13
C LYS A 177 -12.31 5.21 -11.65
N MET A 178 -11.43 4.60 -10.85
CA MET A 178 -11.43 4.73 -9.39
C MET A 178 -11.23 6.18 -8.95
N PHE A 179 -10.27 6.88 -9.55
CA PHE A 179 -10.07 8.31 -9.30
C PHE A 179 -11.29 9.14 -9.70
N ALA A 180 -11.83 8.91 -10.90
CA ALA A 180 -12.96 9.70 -11.40
C ALA A 180 -14.18 9.55 -10.50
N ARG A 181 -14.48 8.33 -10.03
CA ARG A 181 -15.55 8.07 -9.07
C ARG A 181 -15.29 8.74 -7.73
N GLU A 182 -14.04 8.69 -7.24
CA GLU A 182 -13.67 9.34 -5.98
C GLU A 182 -13.90 10.86 -6.06
N LEU A 183 -13.39 11.51 -7.11
CA LEU A 183 -13.54 12.95 -7.30
C LEU A 183 -15.02 13.33 -7.48
N LEU A 184 -15.79 12.55 -8.25
CA LEU A 184 -17.23 12.77 -8.42
C LEU A 184 -18.02 12.61 -7.12
N GLY A 185 -17.53 11.80 -6.18
CA GLY A 185 -18.11 11.61 -4.85
C GLY A 185 -17.82 12.75 -3.86
N ARG A 186 -17.01 13.75 -4.24
CA ARG A 186 -16.58 14.86 -3.37
C ARG A 186 -17.14 16.20 -3.87
N PRO A 187 -18.41 16.51 -3.58
CA PRO A 187 -19.08 17.69 -4.13
C PRO A 187 -18.42 19.02 -3.71
N GLU A 188 -17.96 19.14 -2.46
CA GLU A 188 -17.28 20.36 -1.98
C GLU A 188 -15.93 20.56 -2.67
N LEU A 189 -15.17 19.48 -2.91
CA LEU A 189 -13.92 19.54 -3.66
C LEU A 189 -14.15 19.89 -5.12
N LEU A 190 -15.18 19.32 -5.76
CA LEU A 190 -15.57 19.71 -7.11
C LEU A 190 -15.88 21.20 -7.20
N GLU A 191 -16.61 21.76 -6.22
CA GLU A 191 -16.87 23.19 -6.16
C GLU A 191 -15.58 24.01 -6.03
N GLN A 192 -14.69 23.64 -5.12
CA GLN A 192 -13.39 24.29 -4.92
C GLN A 192 -12.51 24.24 -6.17
N LEU A 193 -12.59 23.15 -6.94
CA LEU A 193 -11.88 22.98 -8.21
C LEU A 193 -12.52 23.71 -9.39
N GLY A 194 -13.65 24.41 -9.21
CA GLY A 194 -14.38 25.10 -10.28
C GLY A 194 -15.29 24.18 -11.10
N LEU A 195 -15.60 22.98 -10.60
CA LEU A 195 -16.45 21.95 -11.21
C LEU A 195 -17.79 21.76 -10.48
N GLY A 196 -18.26 22.75 -9.71
CA GLY A 196 -19.46 22.65 -8.87
C GLY A 196 -20.79 22.47 -9.62
N TYR A 197 -20.80 22.57 -10.95
CA TYR A 197 -21.99 22.32 -11.77
C TYR A 197 -21.62 21.64 -13.09
N ARG A 198 -22.57 20.91 -13.69
CA ARG A 198 -22.29 19.96 -14.78
C ARG A 198 -21.73 20.57 -16.06
N SER A 199 -22.11 21.81 -16.39
CA SER A 199 -21.60 22.53 -17.55
C SER A 199 -20.25 23.22 -17.29
N ALA A 200 -19.78 23.25 -16.04
CA ALA A 200 -18.51 23.86 -15.70
C ALA A 200 -17.35 23.16 -16.42
N ARG A 201 -16.35 23.97 -16.76
CA ARG A 201 -15.17 23.57 -17.48
C ARG A 201 -13.98 24.25 -16.84
N VAL A 202 -12.90 23.50 -16.66
CA VAL A 202 -11.69 23.96 -16.00
C VAL A 202 -10.50 23.55 -16.85
N THR A 203 -9.48 24.39 -16.91
CA THR A 203 -8.18 24.09 -17.46
C THR A 203 -7.27 23.52 -16.37
N ARG A 204 -6.11 23.00 -16.75
CA ARG A 204 -5.08 22.60 -15.78
C ARG A 204 -4.62 23.77 -14.92
N GLY A 205 -4.57 24.99 -15.49
CA GLY A 205 -4.19 26.20 -14.78
C GLY A 205 -5.21 26.60 -13.72
N ASP A 206 -6.50 26.44 -14.00
CA ASP A 206 -7.56 26.71 -13.01
C ASP A 206 -7.45 25.76 -11.82
N VAL A 207 -7.18 24.48 -12.07
CA VAL A 207 -6.94 23.47 -11.02
C VAL A 207 -5.71 23.86 -10.18
N GLU A 208 -4.62 24.31 -10.80
CA GLU A 208 -3.42 24.77 -10.10
C GLU A 208 -3.70 25.93 -9.15
N GLN A 209 -4.49 26.91 -9.61
CA GLN A 209 -4.90 28.07 -8.82
C GLN A 209 -5.82 27.70 -7.66
N ALA A 210 -6.60 26.63 -7.80
CA ALA A 210 -7.46 26.11 -6.75
C ALA A 210 -6.71 25.32 -5.67
N LEU A 211 -5.56 24.68 -5.98
CA LEU A 211 -4.85 23.82 -5.01
C LEU A 211 -4.61 24.46 -3.62
N PRO A 212 -4.20 25.74 -3.50
CA PRO A 212 -3.97 26.37 -2.20
C PRO A 212 -5.25 26.61 -1.38
N THR A 213 -6.42 26.61 -2.01
CA THR A 213 -7.70 26.90 -1.35
C THR A 213 -8.44 25.64 -0.89
N ILE A 214 -7.98 24.46 -1.32
CA ILE A 214 -8.55 23.18 -0.93
C ILE A 214 -8.33 22.95 0.56
N LYS A 215 -9.41 22.60 1.27
CA LYS A 215 -9.41 22.45 2.73
C LYS A 215 -8.76 21.15 3.19
#